data_AF-A0A947FPW9-F1
#
_entry.id   AF-A0A947FPW9-F1
#
_cell.length_a   1.000
_cell.length_b   1.000
_cell.length_c   1.000
_cell.angle_alpha   90.00
_cell.angle_beta   90.00
_cell.angle_gamma   90.00
#
_symmetry.space_group_name_H-M   'P 1'
#
loop_
_entity.id
_entity.type
_entity.pdbx_description
1 polymer ?
#
loop_
_entity_poly.entity_id
_entity_poly.type
_entity_poly.pdbx_seq_one_letter_code
_entity_poly.pdbx_strand_id
1 'polypeptide(L)'
;MTESGHYSIMVHGGAGALDNVKDDKTAMRYLEAIRGILEHGRDVLALGGSALQAVETCASLLEDDPVFNAGCGSVLNEYGKVEMDAAIMDGRNLNAGAVAAVDNIANPIQLARFVLSESEHVMLIGEGAMHFADHCGMVRAPEHYFYTPDRVEQLKQAQLK
;
A
#
# COMPACT_ATOMS: atom_id res chain seq x y z
N MET A 1 -20.57 29.51 2.99
CA MET A 1 -20.36 28.48 4.02
C MET A 1 -20.55 27.15 3.32
N THR A 2 -19.48 26.44 3.00
CA THR A 2 -19.56 25.09 2.46
C THR A 2 -20.08 24.18 3.55
N GLU A 3 -21.18 23.46 3.31
CA GLU A 3 -21.62 22.38 4.21
C GLU A 3 -20.41 21.48 4.48
N SER A 4 -20.00 21.36 5.73
CA SER A 4 -18.98 20.39 6.10
C SER A 4 -19.62 19.01 5.95
N GLY A 5 -19.38 18.36 4.80
CA GLY A 5 -19.84 17.01 4.58
C GLY A 5 -19.35 16.10 5.71
N HIS A 6 -20.23 15.26 6.23
CA HIS A 6 -19.83 14.22 7.18
C HIS A 6 -19.03 13.15 6.44
N TYR A 7 -17.85 12.83 6.93
CA TYR A 7 -17.02 11.75 6.41
C TYR A 7 -16.60 10.81 7.53
N SER A 8 -16.38 9.55 7.15
CA SER A 8 -15.80 8.52 7.99
C SER A 8 -14.70 7.84 7.20
N ILE A 9 -13.57 7.58 7.84
CA ILE A 9 -12.42 6.91 7.24
C ILE A 9 -11.90 5.84 8.21
N MET A 10 -11.52 4.69 7.67
CA MET A 10 -10.94 3.56 8.40
C MET A 10 -9.72 3.07 7.64
N VAL A 11 -8.67 2.72 8.38
CA VAL A 11 -7.39 2.21 7.86
C VAL A 11 -6.98 1.01 8.71
N HIS A 12 -6.35 0.00 8.10
CA HIS A 12 -5.72 -1.11 8.83
C HIS A 12 -4.28 -1.34 8.35
N GLY A 13 -3.42 -1.84 9.24
CA GLY A 13 -2.04 -2.23 8.93
C GLY A 13 -1.83 -3.75 8.79
N GLY A 14 -2.92 -4.53 8.79
CA GLY A 14 -2.90 -5.98 8.79
C GLY A 14 -3.44 -6.58 10.11
N ALA A 15 -3.74 -7.87 10.09
CA ALA A 15 -4.25 -8.61 11.25
C ALA A 15 -3.33 -9.80 11.59
N GLY A 16 -3.33 -10.24 12.85
CA GLY A 16 -2.55 -11.40 13.35
C GLY A 16 -1.07 -11.13 13.63
N ALA A 17 -0.38 -10.30 12.84
CA ALA A 17 1.04 -10.01 13.06
C ALA A 17 1.33 -9.37 14.44
N LEU A 18 0.39 -8.57 14.94
CA LEU A 18 0.49 -7.91 16.25
C LEU A 18 0.43 -8.90 17.43
N ASP A 19 -0.10 -10.11 17.24
CA ASP A 19 -0.16 -11.14 18.31
C ASP A 19 1.25 -11.55 18.78
N ASN A 20 2.27 -11.32 17.94
CA ASN A 20 3.66 -11.61 18.23
C ASN A 20 4.44 -10.40 18.78
N VAL A 21 3.84 -9.21 18.83
CA VAL A 21 4.47 -8.01 19.38
C VAL A 21 4.38 -8.06 20.91
N LYS A 22 5.55 -8.11 21.56
CA LYS A 22 5.65 -8.28 23.03
C LYS A 22 6.19 -7.06 23.77
N ASP A 23 6.68 -6.06 23.03
CA ASP A 23 7.26 -4.85 23.60
C ASP A 23 6.44 -3.60 23.26
N ASP A 24 6.33 -2.70 24.25
CA ASP A 24 5.53 -1.48 24.14
C ASP A 24 6.05 -0.53 23.06
N LYS A 25 7.37 -0.53 22.80
CA LYS A 25 7.99 0.35 21.82
C LYS A 25 7.49 0.02 20.41
N THR A 26 7.49 -1.26 20.05
CA THR A 26 6.96 -1.72 18.77
C THR A 26 5.46 -1.45 18.67
N ALA A 27 4.69 -1.75 19.72
CA ALA A 27 3.24 -1.48 19.75
C ALA A 27 2.92 0.02 19.54
N MET A 28 3.65 0.91 20.22
CA MET A 28 3.52 2.37 20.03
C MET A 28 3.88 2.80 18.61
N ARG A 29 4.93 2.22 18.00
CA ARG A 29 5.30 2.53 16.61
C ARG A 29 4.15 2.24 15.64
N TYR A 30 3.48 1.09 15.77
CA TYR A 30 2.30 0.78 14.97
C TYR A 30 1.16 1.79 15.19
N LEU A 31 0.89 2.13 16.45
CA LEU A 31 -0.18 3.07 16.79
C LEU A 31 0.08 4.47 16.23
N GLU A 32 1.29 4.98 16.40
CA GLU A 32 1.71 6.29 15.88
C GLU A 32 1.65 6.34 14.35
N ALA A 33 2.13 5.27 13.68
CA ALA A 33 2.08 5.17 12.23
C ALA A 33 0.63 5.21 11.71
N ILE A 34 -0.26 4.34 12.23
CA ILE A 34 -1.68 4.33 11.82
C ILE A 34 -2.36 5.66 12.11
N ARG A 35 -2.06 6.29 13.26
CA ARG A 35 -2.62 7.59 13.61
C ARG A 35 -2.20 8.67 12.61
N GLY A 36 -0.91 8.74 12.28
CA GLY A 36 -0.40 9.68 11.29
C GLY A 36 -1.07 9.49 9.93
N ILE A 37 -1.21 8.25 9.47
CA ILE A 37 -1.87 7.91 8.20
C ILE A 37 -3.34 8.34 8.20
N LEU A 38 -4.05 8.10 9.30
CA LEU A 38 -5.45 8.50 9.46
C LEU A 38 -5.62 10.02 9.48
N GLU A 39 -4.69 10.74 10.12
CA GLU A 39 -4.68 12.21 10.14
C GLU A 39 -4.49 12.77 8.73
N HIS A 40 -3.59 12.22 7.91
CA HIS A 40 -3.42 12.64 6.51
C HIS A 40 -4.66 12.36 5.66
N GLY A 41 -5.26 11.17 5.77
CA GLY A 41 -6.50 10.85 5.06
C GLY A 41 -7.67 11.76 5.45
N ARG A 42 -7.77 12.12 6.74
CA ARG A 42 -8.73 13.11 7.23
C ARG A 42 -8.48 14.48 6.62
N ASP A 43 -7.22 14.91 6.53
CA ASP A 43 -6.87 16.23 6.01
C ASP A 43 -7.20 16.34 4.50
N VAL A 44 -6.99 15.27 3.72
CA VAL A 44 -7.44 15.19 2.32
C VAL A 44 -8.96 15.43 2.22
N LEU A 45 -9.75 14.75 3.05
CA LEU A 45 -11.21 14.89 3.06
C LEU A 45 -11.65 16.28 3.55
N ALA A 46 -10.99 16.82 4.58
CA ALA A 46 -11.28 18.13 5.14
C ALA A 46 -11.04 19.28 4.14
N LEU A 47 -10.07 19.10 3.23
CA LEU A 47 -9.78 20.03 2.13
C LEU A 47 -10.67 19.82 0.89
N GLY A 48 -11.69 18.94 0.97
CA GLY A 48 -12.63 18.68 -0.12
C GLY A 48 -12.13 17.65 -1.13
N GLY A 49 -11.07 16.90 -0.81
CA GLY A 49 -10.64 15.75 -1.59
C GLY A 49 -11.70 14.64 -1.61
N SER A 50 -11.69 13.84 -2.67
CA SER A 50 -12.58 12.70 -2.81
C SER A 50 -12.18 11.53 -1.90
N ALA A 51 -13.15 10.64 -1.61
CA ALA A 51 -12.87 9.39 -0.91
C ALA A 51 -11.78 8.56 -1.62
N LEU A 52 -11.76 8.57 -2.95
CA LEU A 52 -10.76 7.88 -3.77
C LEU A 52 -9.33 8.41 -3.51
N GLN A 53 -9.17 9.74 -3.49
CA GLN A 53 -7.89 10.37 -3.15
C GLN A 53 -7.47 10.08 -1.71
N ALA A 54 -8.41 10.08 -0.76
CA ALA A 54 -8.13 9.80 0.63
C ALA A 54 -7.61 8.37 0.84
N VAL A 55 -8.25 7.37 0.22
CA VAL A 55 -7.80 5.97 0.37
C VAL A 55 -6.50 5.70 -0.37
N GLU A 56 -6.27 6.30 -1.54
CA GLU A 56 -4.99 6.23 -2.27
C GLU A 56 -3.85 6.82 -1.43
N THR A 57 -4.10 7.97 -0.78
CA THR A 57 -3.13 8.61 0.12
C THR A 57 -2.81 7.72 1.31
N CYS A 58 -3.84 7.19 2.00
CA CYS A 58 -3.61 6.32 3.15
C CYS A 58 -2.87 5.03 2.78
N ALA A 59 -3.21 4.41 1.65
CA ALA A 59 -2.54 3.21 1.18
C ALA A 59 -1.09 3.50 0.78
N SER A 60 -0.80 4.61 0.10
CA SER A 60 0.57 5.01 -0.24
C SER A 60 1.42 5.19 1.02
N LEU A 61 0.87 5.83 2.06
CA LEU A 61 1.58 6.00 3.33
C LEU A 61 1.78 4.70 4.11
N LEU A 62 0.87 3.72 3.97
CA LEU A 62 1.08 2.36 4.49
C LEU A 62 2.23 1.66 3.74
N GLU A 63 2.28 1.81 2.41
CA GLU A 63 3.34 1.25 1.56
C GLU A 63 4.71 1.90 1.82
N ASP A 64 4.74 3.18 2.19
CA ASP A 64 5.95 3.94 2.51
C ASP A 64 6.50 3.65 3.92
N ASP A 65 5.72 3.03 4.81
CA ASP A 65 6.15 2.72 6.17
C ASP A 65 6.59 1.24 6.29
N PRO A 66 7.89 0.98 6.55
CA PRO A 66 8.45 -0.39 6.55
C PRO A 66 7.88 -1.29 7.66
N VAL A 67 7.12 -0.72 8.60
CA VAL A 67 6.45 -1.48 9.66
C VAL A 67 5.29 -2.33 9.11
N PHE A 68 4.65 -1.92 8.01
CA PHE A 68 3.51 -2.63 7.43
C PHE A 68 3.94 -3.59 6.33
N ASN A 69 3.13 -4.63 6.10
CA ASN A 69 3.37 -5.58 5.01
C ASN A 69 2.76 -5.06 3.69
N ALA A 70 3.33 -3.98 3.16
CA ALA A 70 2.99 -3.39 1.87
C ALA A 70 4.17 -2.50 1.43
N GLY A 71 4.34 -2.27 0.12
CA GLY A 71 5.40 -1.42 -0.40
C GLY A 71 6.78 -1.79 0.18
N CYS A 72 7.49 -0.82 0.73
CA CYS A 72 8.84 -0.97 1.28
C CYS A 72 8.97 -2.01 2.41
N GLY A 73 7.86 -2.33 3.10
CA GLY A 73 7.82 -3.29 4.21
C GLY A 73 7.28 -4.68 3.82
N SER A 74 7.14 -4.95 2.52
CA SER A 74 6.59 -6.21 2.02
C SER A 74 7.38 -7.45 2.47
N VAL A 75 6.66 -8.54 2.74
CA VAL A 75 7.25 -9.86 2.98
C VAL A 75 7.92 -10.41 1.72
N LEU A 76 8.81 -11.37 1.94
CA LEU A 76 9.54 -12.04 0.86
C LEU A 76 8.85 -13.36 0.49
N ASN A 77 8.85 -13.68 -0.81
CA ASN A 77 8.47 -15.00 -1.30
C ASN A 77 9.56 -16.06 -1.02
N GLU A 78 9.32 -17.30 -1.44
CA GLU A 78 10.25 -18.43 -1.20
C GLU A 78 11.66 -18.22 -1.78
N TYR A 79 11.77 -17.38 -2.81
CA TYR A 79 13.02 -17.03 -3.47
C TYR A 79 13.69 -15.78 -2.89
N GLY A 80 13.13 -15.20 -1.82
CA GLY A 80 13.66 -13.97 -1.23
C GLY A 80 13.37 -12.72 -2.05
N LYS A 81 12.33 -12.73 -2.89
CA LYS A 81 11.91 -11.60 -3.72
C LYS A 81 10.63 -10.97 -3.18
N VAL A 82 10.45 -9.68 -3.48
CA VAL A 82 9.24 -8.92 -3.16
C VAL A 82 8.38 -8.88 -4.41
N GLU A 83 7.15 -9.37 -4.28
CA GLU A 83 6.10 -9.33 -5.29
C GLU A 83 4.87 -8.76 -4.60
N MET A 84 4.32 -7.67 -5.13
CA MET A 84 3.28 -6.88 -4.47
C MET A 84 2.00 -6.86 -5.29
N ASP A 85 0.89 -6.74 -4.57
CA ASP A 85 -0.45 -6.62 -5.12
C ASP A 85 -1.13 -5.39 -4.52
N ALA A 86 -1.95 -4.71 -5.31
CA ALA A 86 -2.78 -3.60 -4.82
C ALA A 86 -4.04 -3.45 -5.66
N ALA A 87 -5.10 -2.90 -5.05
CA ALA A 87 -6.37 -2.64 -5.74
C ALA A 87 -7.05 -1.39 -5.17
N ILE A 88 -7.75 -0.66 -6.04
CA ILE A 88 -8.52 0.53 -5.69
C ILE A 88 -9.83 0.57 -6.47
N MET A 89 -10.90 1.07 -5.86
CA MET A 89 -12.23 1.13 -6.47
C MET A 89 -12.95 2.43 -6.11
N ASP A 90 -13.63 3.02 -7.09
CA ASP A 90 -14.52 4.17 -6.90
C ASP A 90 -15.98 3.70 -6.81
N GLY A 91 -16.54 3.76 -5.61
CA GLY A 91 -17.92 3.33 -5.36
C GLY A 91 -19.00 4.16 -6.06
N ARG A 92 -18.68 5.34 -6.61
CA ARG A 92 -19.67 6.20 -7.29
C ARG A 92 -20.04 5.68 -8.67
N ASN A 93 -19.10 5.03 -9.36
CA ASN A 93 -19.25 4.55 -10.73
C ASN A 93 -18.86 3.08 -10.91
N LEU A 94 -18.41 2.41 -9.85
CA LEU A 94 -17.95 1.02 -9.83
C LEU A 94 -16.68 0.74 -10.64
N ASN A 95 -15.98 1.78 -11.09
CA ASN A 95 -14.68 1.61 -11.74
C ASN A 95 -13.64 1.14 -10.71
N ALA A 96 -12.76 0.25 -11.15
CA ALA A 96 -11.71 -0.32 -10.32
C ALA A 96 -10.41 -0.45 -11.12
N GLY A 97 -9.29 -0.48 -10.40
CA GLY A 97 -7.98 -0.77 -10.94
C GLY A 97 -7.20 -1.63 -9.95
N ALA A 98 -6.41 -2.56 -10.46
CA ALA A 98 -5.66 -3.51 -9.66
C ALA A 98 -4.36 -3.93 -10.36
N VAL A 99 -3.37 -4.25 -9.54
CA VAL A 99 -2.13 -4.89 -9.96
C VAL A 99 -1.80 -6.08 -9.09
N ALA A 100 -1.11 -7.06 -9.67
CA ALA A 100 -0.58 -8.20 -8.91
C ALA A 100 0.79 -8.63 -9.42
N ALA A 101 1.57 -9.24 -8.53
CA ALA A 101 2.94 -9.69 -8.78
C ALA A 101 3.82 -8.60 -9.43
N VAL A 102 3.66 -7.35 -8.99
CA VAL A 102 4.53 -6.25 -9.42
C VAL A 102 5.73 -6.14 -8.50
N ASP A 103 6.87 -5.77 -9.07
CA ASP A 103 8.11 -5.55 -8.36
C ASP A 103 8.56 -4.09 -8.50
N ASN A 104 9.50 -3.67 -7.65
CA ASN A 104 10.23 -2.41 -7.81
C ASN A 104 9.39 -1.12 -7.97
N ILE A 105 8.10 -1.12 -7.64
CA ILE A 105 7.23 0.06 -7.56
C ILE A 105 7.01 0.40 -6.10
N ALA A 106 7.41 1.60 -5.67
CA ALA A 106 7.34 2.00 -4.25
C ALA A 106 5.89 1.96 -3.72
N ASN A 107 4.95 2.46 -4.53
CA ASN A 107 3.53 2.51 -4.19
C ASN A 107 2.67 1.75 -5.21
N PRO A 108 2.49 0.42 -5.07
CA PRO A 108 1.62 -0.37 -5.93
C PRO A 108 0.19 0.17 -6.04
N ILE A 109 -0.35 0.81 -5.00
CA ILE A 109 -1.69 1.42 -5.07
C ILE A 109 -1.80 2.54 -6.12
N GLN A 110 -0.72 3.29 -6.35
CA GLN A 110 -0.70 4.35 -7.37
C GLN A 110 -0.69 3.74 -8.78
N LEU A 111 -0.02 2.60 -8.97
CA LEU A 111 -0.11 1.87 -10.23
C LEU A 111 -1.53 1.31 -10.45
N ALA A 112 -2.16 0.77 -9.40
CA ALA A 112 -3.57 0.37 -9.46
C ALA A 112 -4.50 1.56 -9.77
N ARG A 113 -4.20 2.76 -9.25
CA ARG A 113 -4.91 4.00 -9.61
C ARG A 113 -4.75 4.34 -11.09
N PHE A 114 -3.56 4.19 -11.66
CA PHE A 114 -3.35 4.37 -13.10
C PHE A 114 -4.08 3.33 -13.93
N VAL A 115 -4.17 2.06 -13.50
CA VAL A 115 -5.01 1.07 -14.20
C VAL A 115 -6.46 1.54 -14.26
N LEU A 116 -6.98 2.12 -13.17
CA LEU A 116 -8.35 2.65 -13.10
C LEU A 116 -8.57 3.85 -14.05
N SER A 117 -7.61 4.78 -14.17
CA SER A 117 -7.82 6.06 -14.88
C SER A 117 -7.23 6.13 -16.29
N GLU A 118 -6.16 5.39 -16.56
CA GLU A 118 -5.36 5.48 -17.79
C GLU A 118 -5.41 4.19 -18.63
N SER A 119 -6.33 3.27 -18.34
CA SER A 119 -6.50 2.02 -19.11
C SER A 119 -7.97 1.64 -19.29
N GLU A 120 -8.24 0.76 -20.25
CA GLU A 120 -9.56 0.14 -20.45
C GLU A 120 -9.75 -1.15 -19.62
N HIS A 121 -8.78 -1.47 -18.75
CA HIS A 121 -8.71 -2.73 -18.00
C HIS A 121 -8.94 -2.50 -16.51
N VAL A 122 -9.33 -3.56 -15.80
CA VAL A 122 -9.49 -3.54 -14.33
C VAL A 122 -8.25 -4.08 -13.63
N MET A 123 -7.56 -5.06 -14.20
CA MET A 123 -6.43 -5.72 -13.54
C MET A 123 -5.32 -6.03 -14.54
N LEU A 124 -4.08 -5.69 -14.18
CA LEU A 124 -2.86 -6.09 -14.89
C LEU A 124 -1.95 -6.83 -13.92
N ILE A 125 -1.15 -7.79 -14.41
CA ILE A 125 -0.28 -8.59 -13.54
C ILE A 125 1.13 -8.74 -14.12
N GLY A 126 2.11 -8.93 -13.24
CA GLY A 126 3.49 -9.26 -13.59
C GLY A 126 4.09 -8.32 -14.62
N GLU A 127 4.80 -8.88 -15.61
CA GLU A 127 5.48 -8.11 -16.66
C GLU A 127 4.54 -7.16 -17.43
N GLY A 128 3.28 -7.55 -17.66
CA GLY A 128 2.30 -6.70 -18.31
C GLY A 128 1.97 -5.44 -17.50
N ALA A 129 1.83 -5.58 -16.17
CA ALA A 129 1.67 -4.44 -15.27
C ALA A 129 2.94 -3.57 -15.21
N MET A 130 4.13 -4.17 -15.28
CA MET A 130 5.40 -3.44 -15.27
C MET A 130 5.63 -2.64 -16.55
N HIS A 131 5.27 -3.18 -17.72
CA HIS A 131 5.29 -2.40 -18.97
C HIS A 131 4.30 -1.24 -18.93
N PHE A 132 3.13 -1.43 -18.32
CA PHE A 132 2.18 -0.35 -18.10
C PHE A 132 2.72 0.72 -17.14
N ALA A 133 3.40 0.31 -16.06
CA ALA A 133 4.07 1.23 -15.14
C ALA A 133 5.12 2.10 -15.86
N ASP A 134 5.92 1.49 -16.73
CA ASP A 134 6.90 2.22 -17.56
C ASP A 134 6.21 3.19 -18.53
N HIS A 135 5.09 2.77 -19.14
CA HIS A 135 4.29 3.61 -20.03
C HIS A 135 3.70 4.83 -19.30
N CYS A 136 3.24 4.65 -18.06
CA CYS A 136 2.77 5.73 -17.18
C CYS A 136 3.92 6.60 -16.62
N GLY A 137 5.18 6.26 -16.89
CA GLY A 137 6.34 7.01 -16.42
C GLY A 137 6.61 6.85 -14.92
N MET A 138 6.18 5.75 -14.30
CA MET A 138 6.44 5.48 -12.89
C MET A 138 7.92 5.21 -12.65
N VAL A 139 8.45 5.81 -11.58
CA VAL A 139 9.83 5.58 -11.17
C VAL A 139 9.93 4.27 -10.42
N ARG A 140 10.86 3.42 -10.85
CA ARG A 140 11.19 2.19 -10.15
C ARG A 140 12.12 2.48 -8.96
N ALA A 141 11.78 1.94 -7.80
CA ALA A 141 12.65 1.94 -6.64
C ALA A 141 13.69 0.81 -6.76
N PRO A 142 14.92 1.00 -6.24
CA PRO A 142 15.94 -0.04 -6.27
C PRO A 142 15.53 -1.22 -5.35
N GLU A 143 15.97 -2.45 -5.66
CA GLU A 143 15.55 -3.64 -4.90
C GLU A 143 15.70 -3.45 -3.39
N HIS A 144 16.86 -2.97 -2.92
CA HIS A 144 17.15 -2.79 -1.49
C HIS A 144 16.17 -1.88 -0.72
N TYR A 145 15.38 -1.05 -1.40
CA TYR A 145 14.32 -0.25 -0.79
C TYR A 145 13.25 -1.11 -0.10
N PHE A 146 12.99 -2.31 -0.63
CA PHE A 146 11.93 -3.21 -0.16
C PHE A 146 12.40 -4.25 0.88
N TYR A 147 13.69 -4.25 1.23
CA TYR A 147 14.27 -5.25 2.13
C TYR A 147 14.50 -4.67 3.52
N THR A 148 13.67 -5.07 4.48
CA THR A 148 13.90 -4.78 5.89
C THR A 148 14.56 -5.98 6.59
N PRO A 149 15.42 -5.76 7.60
CA PRO A 149 16.02 -6.85 8.38
C PRO A 149 14.97 -7.81 8.97
N ASP A 150 13.85 -7.26 9.43
CA ASP A 150 12.78 -8.03 10.06
C ASP A 150 12.09 -8.99 9.06
N ARG A 151 11.83 -8.53 7.82
CA ARG A 151 11.22 -9.38 6.78
C ARG A 151 12.18 -10.47 6.29
N VAL A 152 13.47 -10.15 6.19
CA VAL A 152 14.51 -11.14 5.87
C VAL A 152 14.59 -12.22 6.95
N GLU A 153 14.54 -11.85 8.22
CA GLU A 153 14.54 -12.81 9.32
C GLU A 153 13.26 -13.66 9.35
N GLN A 154 12.09 -13.06 9.07
CA GLN A 154 10.83 -13.79 8.96
C GLN A 154 10.88 -14.89 7.89
N LEU A 155 11.46 -14.62 6.72
CA LEU A 155 11.65 -15.65 5.68
C LEU A 155 12.53 -16.79 6.16
N LYS A 156 13.68 -16.50 6.81
CA LYS A 156 14.55 -17.53 7.36
C LYS A 156 13.82 -18.42 8.37
N GLN A 157 13.06 -17.82 9.27
CA GLN A 157 12.27 -18.56 10.26
C GLN A 157 11.18 -19.43 9.60
N ALA A 158 10.59 -18.97 8.50
CA ALA A 158 9.62 -19.74 7.73
C ALA A 158 10.27 -20.94 7.01
N GLN A 159 11.48 -20.78 6.47
CA GLN A 159 12.24 -21.85 5.78
C GLN A 159 12.78 -22.93 6.72
N LEU A 160 12.87 -22.65 8.02
CA LEU A 160 13.30 -23.61 9.05
C LEU A 160 12.18 -24.57 9.51
N LYS A 161 10.93 -24.31 9.12
CA LYS A 161 9.75 -25.12 9.47
C LYS A 161 9.47 -26.16 8.39
#